data_AF-B6JHJ2-F1
#
_entry.id   AF-B6JHJ2-F1
#
_cell.length_a   1.000
_cell.length_b   1.000
_cell.length_c   1.000
_cell.angle_alpha   90.00
_cell.angle_beta   90.00
_cell.angle_gamma   90.00
#
_symmetry.space_group_name_H-M   'P 1'
#
loop_
_entity.id
_entity.type
_entity.pdbx_description
1 polymer ?
#
loop_
_entity_poly.entity_id
_entity_poly.type
_entity_poly.pdbx_seq_one_letter_code
_entity_poly.pdbx_strand_id
1 'polypeptide(L)'
;MEVYCRGIARIRHSATGNIYGIECDELDWDVVGSDERQMGPETHYEAMLDHPKLGRLTWGLWEYPSGIENFHETNAGAHEVIEDFDYGLDHGEPDPDDWVDYSVPDDPFTIFMNSYHQTGDLLADHGSDNGGGLVNRMIFSHQITAMEAYLADTLINEIEADADAFKRLIDKDDDLAKKKFTLSEITKDPALVERKVRGHLRSIQYHNLAKVDVLYNIALGIRILNLAQEKSTLFKAVILRHDCVHRNGFDKDGNELKVFTKTFVQDTADRIKAFVESIEKAVRARSSPRS
;
A
#
# COMPACT_ATOMS: atom_id res chain seq x y z
N MET A 1 0.02 -15.34 12.19
CA MET A 1 1.24 -15.32 11.38
C MET A 1 1.57 -16.76 11.08
N GLU A 2 1.71 -17.12 9.81
CA GLU A 2 2.11 -18.47 9.40
C GLU A 2 3.39 -18.35 8.58
N VAL A 3 4.28 -19.34 8.69
CA VAL A 3 5.45 -19.41 7.82
C VAL A 3 4.99 -20.04 6.51
N TYR A 4 5.10 -19.31 5.38
CA TYR A 4 4.92 -19.97 4.09
C TYR A 4 6.21 -20.71 3.72
N CYS A 5 6.08 -21.85 3.05
CA CYS A 5 7.19 -22.58 2.49
C CYS A 5 6.79 -23.14 1.12
N ARG A 6 7.56 -22.82 0.08
CA ARG A 6 7.28 -23.19 -1.31
C ARG A 6 8.54 -23.70 -1.99
N GLY A 7 8.37 -24.65 -2.90
CA GLY A 7 9.46 -25.20 -3.70
C GLY A 7 10.12 -26.43 -3.08
N ILE A 8 11.34 -26.73 -3.53
CA ILE A 8 12.10 -27.93 -3.18
C ILE A 8 13.53 -27.51 -2.88
N ALA A 9 14.02 -27.80 -1.67
CA ALA A 9 15.43 -27.62 -1.36
C ALA A 9 16.26 -28.76 -1.96
N ARG A 10 17.39 -28.43 -2.59
CA ARG A 10 18.34 -29.39 -3.18
C ARG A 10 19.66 -29.29 -2.46
N ILE A 11 20.00 -30.34 -1.71
CA ILE A 11 21.21 -30.38 -0.90
C ILE A 11 22.17 -31.44 -1.45
N ARG A 12 23.42 -31.03 -1.68
CA ARG A 12 24.49 -31.91 -2.12
C ARG A 12 25.26 -32.44 -0.92
N HIS A 13 25.28 -33.76 -0.79
CA HIS A 13 26.05 -34.44 0.23
C HIS A 13 27.55 -34.25 -0.01
N SER A 14 28.27 -33.75 1.00
CA SER A 14 29.68 -33.34 0.91
C SER A 14 30.66 -34.47 0.61
N ALA A 15 30.45 -35.67 1.16
CA ALA A 15 31.33 -36.81 0.89
C ALA A 15 31.04 -37.56 -0.42
N THR A 16 29.76 -37.73 -0.80
CA THR A 16 29.36 -38.57 -1.94
C THR A 16 29.08 -37.78 -3.20
N GLY A 17 28.83 -36.48 -3.10
CA GLY A 17 28.39 -35.62 -4.20
C GLY A 17 26.95 -35.84 -4.65
N ASN A 18 26.22 -36.77 -4.02
CA ASN A 18 24.81 -37.03 -4.35
C ASN A 18 23.93 -35.85 -3.96
N ILE A 19 22.91 -35.58 -4.77
CA ILE A 19 21.93 -34.51 -4.53
C ILE A 19 20.64 -35.15 -4.01
N TYR A 20 20.12 -34.61 -2.93
CA TYR A 20 18.83 -34.98 -2.34
C TYR A 20 17.87 -33.80 -2.45
N GLY A 21 16.65 -34.06 -2.87
CA GLY A 21 15.54 -33.10 -2.86
C GLY A 21 14.73 -33.29 -1.59
N ILE A 22 14.32 -32.18 -0.98
CA ILE A 22 13.44 -32.14 0.20
C ILE A 22 12.23 -31.30 -0.20
N GLU A 23 11.04 -31.86 -0.03
CA GLU A 23 9.78 -31.16 -0.30
C GLU A 23 9.36 -30.32 0.91
N CYS A 24 8.66 -29.21 0.67
CA CYS A 24 8.30 -28.27 1.73
C CYS A 24 7.29 -28.86 2.75
N ASP A 25 6.51 -29.86 2.34
CA ASP A 25 5.59 -30.59 3.20
C ASP A 25 6.30 -31.54 4.18
N GLU A 26 7.61 -31.75 4.00
CA GLU A 26 8.46 -32.45 4.96
C GLU A 26 8.89 -31.56 6.14
N LEU A 27 8.65 -30.23 6.07
CA LEU A 27 8.99 -29.29 7.14
C LEU A 27 7.79 -29.03 8.06
N ASP A 28 8.03 -29.16 9.36
CA ASP A 28 7.13 -28.70 10.42
C ASP A 28 7.77 -27.51 11.12
N TRP A 29 7.07 -26.38 11.17
CA TRP A 29 7.60 -25.10 11.69
C TRP A 29 7.07 -24.86 13.10
N ASP A 30 7.97 -24.78 14.07
CA ASP A 30 7.66 -24.52 15.46
C ASP A 30 8.18 -23.16 15.94
N VAL A 31 7.51 -22.56 16.92
CA VAL A 31 8.04 -21.41 17.65
C VAL A 31 9.00 -21.91 18.73
N VAL A 32 10.29 -21.65 18.56
CA VAL A 32 11.35 -22.18 19.44
C VAL A 32 11.92 -21.14 20.41
N GLY A 33 11.58 -19.86 20.25
CA GLY A 33 12.04 -18.80 21.15
C GLY A 33 11.29 -17.48 21.01
N SER A 34 11.29 -16.69 22.09
CA SER A 34 10.77 -15.32 22.11
C SER A 34 11.58 -14.47 23.09
N ASP A 35 12.23 -13.40 22.62
CA ASP A 35 13.07 -12.50 23.43
C ASP A 35 12.56 -11.05 23.38
N GLU A 36 12.50 -10.36 24.54
CA GLU A 36 12.04 -8.97 24.59
C GLU A 36 13.10 -7.96 24.11
N ARG A 37 12.70 -7.07 23.19
CA ARG A 37 13.54 -6.02 22.62
C ARG A 37 12.81 -4.65 22.67
N GLN A 38 13.45 -3.60 22.17
CA GLN A 38 12.94 -2.21 22.29
C GLN A 38 11.57 -1.98 21.62
N MET A 39 11.23 -2.74 20.58
CA MET A 39 9.99 -2.64 19.80
C MET A 39 9.07 -3.85 20.02
N GLY A 40 9.20 -4.54 21.16
CA GLY A 40 8.42 -5.72 21.52
C GLY A 40 9.20 -7.04 21.41
N PRO A 41 8.51 -8.20 21.45
CA PRO A 41 9.15 -9.51 21.39
C PRO A 41 9.69 -9.81 19.98
N GLU A 42 10.88 -10.39 19.91
CA GLU A 42 11.43 -11.06 18.74
C GLU A 42 11.06 -12.54 18.82
N THR A 43 10.28 -13.04 17.85
CA THR A 43 9.84 -14.45 17.80
C THR A 43 10.70 -15.23 16.82
N HIS A 44 11.20 -16.40 17.24
CA HIS A 44 12.02 -17.30 16.41
C HIS A 44 11.20 -18.55 16.04
N TYR A 45 11.01 -18.74 14.73
CA TYR A 45 10.41 -19.92 14.11
C TYR A 45 11.53 -20.82 13.57
N GLU A 46 11.46 -22.12 13.84
CA GLU A 46 12.44 -23.09 13.36
C GLU A 46 11.73 -24.35 12.84
N ALA A 47 12.15 -24.84 11.67
CA ALA A 47 11.81 -26.15 11.16
C ALA A 47 13.04 -27.07 11.19
N MET A 48 12.85 -28.32 11.62
CA MET A 48 13.91 -29.31 11.74
C MET A 48 13.57 -30.59 10.98
N LEU A 49 14.52 -31.07 10.16
CA LEU A 49 14.39 -32.34 9.43
C LEU A 49 15.59 -33.26 9.71
N ASP A 50 15.32 -34.48 10.17
CA ASP A 50 16.33 -35.53 10.32
C ASP A 50 16.35 -36.44 9.06
N HIS A 51 17.21 -36.10 8.09
CA HIS A 51 17.29 -36.84 6.82
C HIS A 51 18.25 -38.05 6.92
N PRO A 52 17.85 -39.26 6.45
CA PRO A 52 18.63 -40.50 6.62
C PRO A 52 20.06 -40.48 6.04
N LYS A 53 20.34 -39.57 5.10
CA LYS A 53 21.66 -39.43 4.45
C LYS A 53 22.37 -38.12 4.73
N LEU A 54 21.63 -37.07 5.09
CA LEU A 54 22.18 -35.72 5.27
C LEU A 54 22.30 -35.36 6.76
N GLY A 55 21.77 -36.19 7.65
CA GLY A 55 21.68 -35.87 9.07
C GLY A 55 20.63 -34.80 9.31
N ARG A 56 20.83 -34.04 10.40
CA ARG A 56 19.90 -32.99 10.83
C ARG A 56 20.12 -31.71 10.03
N LEU A 57 19.03 -31.15 9.53
CA LEU A 57 18.96 -29.88 8.81
C LEU A 57 17.98 -28.96 9.55
N THR A 58 18.27 -27.66 9.61
CA THR A 58 17.35 -26.68 10.21
C THR A 58 17.15 -25.45 9.33
N TRP A 59 15.96 -24.88 9.39
CA TRP A 59 15.60 -23.59 8.79
C TRP A 59 15.05 -22.69 9.89
N GLY A 60 15.62 -21.50 10.05
CA GLY A 60 15.24 -20.52 11.06
C GLY A 60 14.70 -19.24 10.44
N LEU A 61 13.76 -18.59 11.11
CA LEU A 61 13.11 -17.36 10.70
C LEU A 61 12.80 -16.50 11.94
N TRP A 62 13.17 -15.22 11.93
CA TRP A 62 13.01 -14.30 13.05
C TRP A 62 12.05 -13.16 12.69
N GLU A 63 11.01 -12.97 13.50
CA GLU A 63 10.04 -11.88 13.41
C GLU A 63 10.41 -10.78 14.40
N TYR A 64 10.81 -9.60 13.91
CA TYR A 64 11.02 -8.41 14.75
C TYR A 64 11.16 -7.10 13.93
N PRO A 65 10.38 -6.04 14.22
CA PRO A 65 9.25 -5.99 15.15
C PRO A 65 8.11 -6.95 14.75
N SER A 66 7.10 -7.12 15.61
CA SER A 66 5.99 -8.02 15.29
C SER A 66 5.36 -7.69 13.93
N GLY A 67 5.14 -8.72 13.12
CA GLY A 67 4.66 -8.62 11.76
C GLY A 67 5.71 -8.19 10.73
N ILE A 68 7.01 -8.22 11.05
CA ILE A 68 8.09 -7.95 10.09
C ILE A 68 9.12 -9.08 10.17
N GLU A 69 9.40 -9.67 9.00
CA GLU A 69 10.53 -10.58 8.87
C GLU A 69 11.83 -9.80 9.02
N ASN A 70 12.62 -10.17 10.04
CA ASN A 70 13.88 -9.54 10.34
C ASN A 70 15.04 -10.25 9.63
N PHE A 71 15.06 -11.58 9.72
CA PHE A 71 16.14 -12.42 9.21
C PHE A 71 15.67 -13.88 9.06
N HIS A 72 16.31 -14.64 8.17
CA HIS A 72 16.13 -16.09 8.05
C HIS A 72 17.46 -16.79 7.73
N GLU A 73 17.59 -18.05 8.14
CA GLU A 73 18.81 -18.86 8.02
C GLU A 73 18.49 -20.31 7.64
N THR A 74 19.39 -20.93 6.87
CA THR A 74 19.36 -22.36 6.55
C THR A 74 20.65 -23.01 6.97
N ASN A 75 20.56 -24.09 7.75
CA ASN A 75 21.69 -24.86 8.23
C ASN A 75 21.66 -26.29 7.67
N ALA A 76 22.49 -26.52 6.63
CA ALA A 76 22.71 -27.84 6.04
C ALA A 76 23.93 -28.59 6.61
N GLY A 77 24.45 -28.16 7.76
CA GLY A 77 25.66 -28.72 8.38
C GLY A 77 26.88 -28.62 7.47
N ALA A 78 27.49 -29.76 7.12
CA ALA A 78 28.66 -29.82 6.25
C ALA A 78 28.31 -29.94 4.75
N HIS A 79 27.03 -29.90 4.39
CA HIS A 79 26.54 -30.10 3.03
C HIS A 79 26.34 -28.77 2.29
N GLU A 80 26.32 -28.84 0.96
CA GLU A 80 26.15 -27.67 0.10
C GLU A 80 24.67 -27.52 -0.29
N VAL A 81 24.05 -26.39 0.04
CA VAL A 81 22.71 -26.02 -0.44
C VAL A 81 22.85 -25.50 -1.87
N ILE A 82 22.33 -26.25 -2.84
CA ILE A 82 22.33 -25.84 -4.27
C ILE A 82 21.15 -24.91 -4.55
N GLU A 83 20.01 -25.22 -3.95
CA GLU A 83 18.75 -24.50 -4.08
C GLU A 83 18.02 -24.68 -2.75
N ASP A 84 17.38 -23.63 -2.28
CA ASP A 84 16.64 -23.66 -1.01
C ASP A 84 15.15 -23.42 -1.26
N PHE A 85 14.36 -23.57 -0.20
CA PHE A 85 12.95 -23.18 -0.23
C PHE A 85 12.78 -21.67 -0.41
N ASP A 86 11.65 -21.29 -0.98
CA ASP A 86 11.10 -19.94 -0.84
C ASP A 86 10.22 -19.94 0.42
N TYR A 87 10.77 -19.47 1.53
CA TYR A 87 10.09 -19.43 2.81
C TYR A 87 10.25 -18.06 3.47
N GLY A 88 9.27 -17.71 4.28
CA GLY A 88 9.25 -16.44 4.99
C GLY A 88 7.96 -16.26 5.76
N LEU A 89 7.77 -15.08 6.35
CA LEU A 89 6.52 -14.76 7.04
C LEU A 89 5.41 -14.50 6.02
N ASP A 90 4.33 -15.29 6.08
CA ASP A 90 3.09 -14.92 5.42
C ASP A 90 2.39 -13.91 6.31
N HIS A 91 2.54 -12.65 5.93
CA HIS A 91 1.57 -11.64 6.31
C HIS A 91 0.27 -12.02 5.59
N GLY A 92 -0.57 -12.83 6.25
CA GLY A 92 -1.97 -12.90 5.88
C GLY A 92 -2.44 -11.46 5.62
N GLU A 93 -3.16 -11.23 4.51
CA GLU A 93 -3.62 -9.87 4.15
C GLU A 93 -4.06 -9.17 5.44
N PRO A 94 -3.51 -7.99 5.78
CA PRO A 94 -3.78 -7.33 7.06
C PRO A 94 -5.28 -7.43 7.29
N ASP A 95 -5.65 -7.96 8.47
CA ASP A 95 -7.05 -8.23 8.75
C ASP A 95 -7.80 -6.93 8.41
N PRO A 96 -8.79 -6.96 7.50
CA PRO A 96 -9.60 -5.78 7.21
C PRO A 96 -10.16 -5.17 8.50
N ASP A 97 -10.16 -5.94 9.60
CA ASP A 97 -10.49 -5.50 10.94
C ASP A 97 -9.60 -4.39 11.53
N ASP A 98 -8.34 -4.24 11.12
CA ASP A 98 -7.46 -3.14 11.60
C ASP A 98 -7.89 -1.74 11.08
N TRP A 99 -8.76 -1.71 10.06
CA TRP A 99 -9.35 -0.48 9.50
C TRP A 99 -10.85 -0.33 9.79
N VAL A 100 -11.41 -1.10 10.73
CA VAL A 100 -12.87 -1.15 11.00
C VAL A 100 -13.48 0.19 11.39
N ASP A 101 -12.70 1.12 11.93
CA ASP A 101 -13.26 2.36 12.48
C ASP A 101 -13.17 3.57 11.54
N TYR A 102 -12.60 3.43 10.34
CA TYR A 102 -12.64 4.51 9.35
C TYR A 102 -13.92 4.40 8.51
N SER A 103 -14.95 5.16 8.90
CA SER A 103 -16.09 5.41 8.03
C SER A 103 -15.70 6.42 6.96
N VAL A 104 -15.99 6.08 5.70
CA VAL A 104 -15.79 7.02 4.60
C VAL A 104 -16.75 8.19 4.80
N PRO A 105 -16.28 9.45 4.76
CA PRO A 105 -17.16 10.59 4.94
C PRO A 105 -18.19 10.71 3.82
N ASP A 106 -19.42 11.12 4.15
CA ASP A 106 -20.50 11.30 3.17
C ASP A 106 -20.18 12.39 2.12
N ASP A 107 -19.43 13.42 2.50
CA ASP A 107 -19.05 14.54 1.63
C ASP A 107 -17.53 14.80 1.64
N PRO A 108 -16.75 13.98 0.89
CA PRO A 108 -15.31 14.15 0.77
C PRO A 108 -14.91 15.51 0.16
N PHE A 109 -15.76 16.07 -0.70
CA PHE A 109 -15.51 17.36 -1.35
C PHE A 109 -15.49 18.49 -0.33
N THR A 110 -16.47 18.53 0.58
CA THR A 110 -16.50 19.53 1.67
C THR A 110 -15.28 19.40 2.59
N ILE A 111 -14.85 18.18 2.90
CA ILE A 111 -13.64 17.95 3.72
C ILE A 111 -12.39 18.49 3.01
N PHE A 112 -12.23 18.18 1.72
CA PHE A 112 -11.14 18.73 0.92
C PHE A 112 -11.15 20.25 0.90
N MET A 113 -12.31 20.87 0.66
CA MET A 113 -12.45 22.33 0.62
C MET A 113 -12.11 22.99 1.96
N ASN A 114 -12.52 22.38 3.08
CA ASN A 114 -12.15 22.84 4.41
C ASN A 114 -10.64 22.76 4.64
N SER A 115 -10.00 21.65 4.25
CA SER A 115 -8.54 21.50 4.33
C SER A 115 -7.81 22.54 3.45
N TYR A 116 -8.30 22.78 2.24
CA TYR A 116 -7.76 23.84 1.35
C TYR A 116 -7.81 25.22 2.00
N HIS A 117 -8.95 25.60 2.61
CA HIS A 117 -9.08 26.90 3.27
C HIS A 117 -8.18 27.01 4.51
N GLN A 118 -8.22 26.00 5.39
CA GLN A 118 -7.40 25.98 6.61
C GLN A 118 -5.90 26.04 6.30
N THR A 119 -5.45 25.31 5.29
CA THR A 119 -4.04 25.34 4.90
C THR A 119 -3.65 26.64 4.20
N GLY A 120 -4.56 27.26 3.45
CA GLY A 120 -4.39 28.60 2.90
C GLY A 120 -4.18 29.66 3.99
N ASP A 121 -5.02 29.64 5.03
CA ASP A 121 -4.91 30.55 6.17
C ASP A 121 -3.58 30.34 6.92
N LEU A 122 -3.20 29.08 7.19
CA LEU A 122 -1.90 28.76 7.80
C LEU A 122 -0.71 29.23 6.94
N LEU A 123 -0.81 29.14 5.62
CA LEU A 123 0.23 29.61 4.71
C LEU A 123 0.35 31.13 4.73
N ALA A 124 -0.79 31.82 4.77
CA ALA A 124 -0.85 33.28 4.86
C ALA A 124 -0.20 33.76 6.17
N ASP A 125 -0.60 33.18 7.30
CA ASP A 125 -0.19 33.61 8.64
C ASP A 125 1.23 33.19 9.02
N HIS A 126 1.65 31.98 8.62
CA HIS A 126 2.88 31.36 9.12
C HIS A 126 3.87 30.96 8.04
N GLY A 127 3.51 31.05 6.76
CA GLY A 127 4.43 30.71 5.68
C GLY A 127 5.61 31.68 5.57
N SER A 128 6.64 31.27 4.83
CA SER A 128 7.80 32.10 4.49
C SER A 128 8.00 32.20 2.98
N ASP A 129 8.51 33.34 2.51
CA ASP A 129 8.83 33.55 1.09
C ASP A 129 10.17 32.94 0.66
N ASN A 130 10.99 32.46 1.61
CA ASN A 130 12.33 31.92 1.31
C ASN A 130 12.32 30.52 0.66
N GLY A 131 11.16 29.86 0.64
CA GLY A 131 10.92 28.58 -0.01
C GLY A 131 11.52 27.32 0.65
N GLY A 132 12.31 27.46 1.70
CA GLY A 132 12.87 26.33 2.48
C GLY A 132 12.14 26.06 3.81
N GLY A 133 11.19 26.93 4.18
CA GLY A 133 10.47 26.86 5.45
C GLY A 133 9.73 25.53 5.66
N LEU A 134 9.84 24.97 6.87
CA LEU A 134 9.14 23.74 7.26
C LEU A 134 7.62 23.86 7.10
N VAL A 135 7.04 24.99 7.53
CA VAL A 135 5.59 25.25 7.43
C VAL A 135 5.10 25.11 5.99
N ASN A 136 5.79 25.75 5.04
CA ASN A 136 5.43 25.67 3.62
C ASN A 136 5.51 24.24 3.08
N ARG A 137 6.54 23.46 3.45
CA ARG A 137 6.70 22.06 3.05
C ARG A 137 5.61 21.16 3.62
N MET A 138 5.24 21.38 4.88
CA MET A 138 4.15 20.64 5.54
C MET A 138 2.81 20.95 4.88
N ILE A 139 2.51 22.23 4.64
CA ILE A 139 1.28 22.65 3.96
C ILE A 139 1.21 22.09 2.54
N PHE A 140 2.28 22.23 1.76
CA PHE A 140 2.38 21.67 0.41
C PHE A 140 2.11 20.15 0.40
N SER A 141 2.73 19.41 1.33
CA SER A 141 2.54 17.96 1.41
C SER A 141 1.12 17.59 1.81
N HIS A 142 0.53 18.35 2.74
CA HIS A 142 -0.84 18.13 3.20
C HIS A 142 -1.88 18.37 2.10
N GLN A 143 -1.67 19.35 1.21
CA GLN A 143 -2.59 19.59 0.08
C GLN A 143 -2.68 18.38 -0.86
N ILE A 144 -1.57 17.69 -1.08
CA ILE A 144 -1.57 16.42 -1.82
C ILE A 144 -2.27 15.33 -1.02
N THR A 145 -2.01 15.21 0.29
CA THR A 145 -2.74 14.26 1.16
C THR A 145 -4.25 14.48 1.14
N ALA A 146 -4.72 15.74 1.16
CA ALA A 146 -6.13 16.07 1.10
C ALA A 146 -6.75 15.64 -0.24
N MET A 147 -6.02 15.82 -1.35
CA MET A 147 -6.44 15.31 -2.66
C MET A 147 -6.48 13.77 -2.69
N GLU A 148 -5.48 13.10 -2.11
CA GLU A 148 -5.44 11.64 -2.01
C GLU A 148 -6.67 11.10 -1.25
N ALA A 149 -6.99 11.70 -0.10
CA ALA A 149 -8.17 11.34 0.69
C ALA A 149 -9.47 11.57 -0.10
N TYR A 150 -9.63 12.74 -0.74
CA TYR A 150 -10.77 13.00 -1.62
C TYR A 150 -10.94 11.93 -2.70
N LEU A 151 -9.85 11.59 -3.41
CA LEU A 151 -9.90 10.59 -4.49
C LEU A 151 -10.27 9.19 -3.97
N ALA A 152 -9.77 8.82 -2.79
CA ALA A 152 -10.09 7.53 -2.18
C ALA A 152 -11.55 7.47 -1.74
N ASP A 153 -11.97 8.45 -0.95
CA ASP A 153 -13.28 8.49 -0.32
C ASP A 153 -14.38 8.64 -1.37
N THR A 154 -14.18 9.51 -2.37
CA THR A 154 -15.14 9.67 -3.47
C THR A 154 -15.27 8.39 -4.27
N LEU A 155 -14.18 7.70 -4.61
CA LEU A 155 -14.27 6.44 -5.36
C LEU A 155 -15.02 5.37 -4.56
N ILE A 156 -14.73 5.24 -3.26
CA ILE A 156 -15.41 4.27 -2.40
C ILE A 156 -16.91 4.59 -2.30
N ASN A 157 -17.29 5.84 -2.02
CA ASN A 157 -18.69 6.25 -1.94
C ASN A 157 -19.44 5.95 -3.26
N GLU A 158 -18.83 6.24 -4.40
CA GLU A 158 -19.46 6.04 -5.71
C GLU A 158 -19.67 4.56 -6.06
N ILE A 159 -18.81 3.66 -5.60
CA ILE A 159 -18.98 2.22 -5.85
C ILE A 159 -19.94 1.58 -4.85
N GLU A 160 -20.03 2.12 -3.64
CA GLU A 160 -21.00 1.66 -2.63
C GLU A 160 -22.42 2.10 -3.01
N ALA A 161 -22.56 3.23 -3.71
CA ALA A 161 -23.84 3.73 -4.21
C ALA A 161 -24.29 3.14 -5.56
N ASP A 162 -23.38 2.61 -6.39
CA ASP A 162 -23.66 2.06 -7.73
C ASP A 162 -23.14 0.63 -7.89
N ALA A 163 -24.06 -0.35 -7.81
CA ALA A 163 -23.74 -1.77 -7.96
C ALA A 163 -23.11 -2.13 -9.32
N ASP A 164 -23.41 -1.39 -10.39
CA ASP A 164 -22.78 -1.60 -11.68
C ASP A 164 -21.34 -1.05 -11.68
N ALA A 165 -21.06 0.05 -10.97
CA ALA A 165 -19.70 0.55 -10.76
C ALA A 165 -18.86 -0.44 -9.95
N PHE A 166 -19.44 -0.97 -8.87
CA PHE A 166 -18.84 -2.02 -8.06
C PHE A 166 -18.47 -3.25 -8.89
N LYS A 167 -19.42 -3.75 -9.70
CA LYS A 167 -19.19 -4.88 -10.59
C LYS A 167 -18.11 -4.60 -11.64
N ARG A 168 -18.11 -3.39 -12.24
CA ARG A 168 -17.07 -3.00 -13.20
C ARG A 168 -15.67 -3.07 -12.60
N LEU A 169 -15.50 -2.67 -11.33
CA LEU A 169 -14.21 -2.80 -10.64
C LEU A 169 -13.78 -4.25 -10.49
N ILE A 170 -14.66 -5.11 -9.99
CA ILE A 170 -14.36 -6.55 -9.83
C ILE A 170 -13.94 -7.19 -11.15
N ASP A 171 -14.64 -6.87 -12.23
CA ASP A 171 -14.45 -7.52 -13.52
C ASP A 171 -13.20 -7.01 -14.28
N LYS A 172 -12.77 -5.77 -14.03
CA LYS A 172 -11.79 -5.08 -14.89
C LYS A 172 -10.55 -4.56 -14.17
N ASP A 173 -10.56 -4.44 -12.85
CA ASP A 173 -9.33 -4.18 -12.11
C ASP A 173 -8.48 -5.46 -12.06
N ASP A 174 -7.22 -5.35 -12.48
CA ASP A 174 -6.33 -6.50 -12.65
C ASP A 174 -6.00 -7.20 -11.32
N ASP A 175 -6.02 -6.48 -10.19
CA ASP A 175 -5.71 -7.03 -8.88
C ASP A 175 -6.94 -7.75 -8.31
N LEU A 176 -8.14 -7.19 -8.49
CA LEU A 176 -9.41 -7.78 -8.06
C LEU A 176 -9.81 -9.00 -8.91
N ALA A 177 -9.72 -8.90 -10.25
CA ALA A 177 -10.17 -9.95 -11.16
C ALA A 177 -9.39 -11.28 -11.00
N LYS A 178 -8.19 -11.24 -10.41
CA LYS A 178 -7.35 -12.41 -10.15
C LYS A 178 -7.64 -13.09 -8.81
N LYS A 179 -8.37 -12.44 -7.89
CA LYS A 179 -8.69 -13.03 -6.58
C LYS A 179 -9.64 -14.22 -6.73
N LYS A 180 -9.40 -15.28 -5.97
CA LYS A 180 -10.21 -16.51 -5.95
C LYS A 180 -10.67 -16.82 -4.53
N PHE A 181 -11.90 -17.29 -4.40
CA PHE A 181 -12.51 -17.68 -3.13
C PHE A 181 -13.29 -18.98 -3.32
N THR A 182 -13.28 -19.83 -2.30
CA THR A 182 -14.08 -21.04 -2.21
C THR A 182 -15.51 -20.72 -1.79
N LEU A 183 -16.46 -21.61 -2.09
CA LEU A 183 -17.84 -21.46 -1.61
C LEU A 183 -17.93 -21.44 -0.08
N SER A 184 -17.04 -22.17 0.61
CA SER A 184 -17.03 -22.20 2.08
C SER A 184 -16.67 -20.83 2.66
N GLU A 185 -15.64 -20.16 2.13
CA GLU A 185 -15.25 -18.81 2.55
C GLU A 185 -16.39 -17.81 2.34
N ILE A 186 -17.03 -17.84 1.16
CA ILE A 186 -18.16 -16.96 0.85
C ILE A 186 -19.34 -17.21 1.82
N THR A 187 -19.63 -18.46 2.17
CA THR A 187 -20.73 -18.76 3.10
C THR A 187 -20.46 -18.38 4.55
N LYS A 188 -19.19 -18.36 4.98
CA LYS A 188 -18.80 -17.93 6.32
C LYS A 188 -18.90 -16.42 6.49
N ASP A 189 -18.89 -15.70 5.37
CA ASP A 189 -18.75 -14.27 5.34
C ASP A 189 -19.52 -13.66 4.17
N PRO A 190 -20.80 -13.30 4.40
CA PRO A 190 -21.66 -12.72 3.38
C PRO A 190 -21.14 -11.40 2.79
N ALA A 191 -20.23 -10.70 3.49
CA ALA A 191 -19.67 -9.42 3.06
C ALA A 191 -18.24 -9.54 2.52
N LEU A 192 -17.77 -10.76 2.24
CA LEU A 192 -16.39 -11.04 1.83
C LEU A 192 -15.98 -10.22 0.61
N VAL A 193 -16.85 -10.16 -0.39
CA VAL A 193 -16.56 -9.46 -1.64
C VAL A 193 -16.46 -7.96 -1.41
N GLU A 194 -17.43 -7.35 -0.72
CA GLU A 194 -17.39 -5.93 -0.36
C GLU A 194 -16.15 -5.59 0.47
N ARG A 195 -15.82 -6.42 1.47
CA ARG A 195 -14.61 -6.21 2.27
C ARG A 195 -13.34 -6.29 1.43
N LYS A 196 -13.22 -7.26 0.53
CA LYS A 196 -12.02 -7.44 -0.30
C LYS A 196 -11.86 -6.30 -1.32
N VAL A 197 -12.96 -5.81 -1.89
CA VAL A 197 -12.94 -4.63 -2.76
C VAL A 197 -12.55 -3.38 -1.97
N ARG A 198 -13.17 -3.15 -0.80
CA ARG A 198 -12.84 -2.01 0.06
C ARG A 198 -11.38 -2.04 0.53
N GLY A 199 -10.91 -3.20 0.98
CA GLY A 199 -9.52 -3.41 1.38
C GLY A 199 -8.54 -3.13 0.25
N HIS A 200 -8.86 -3.56 -0.97
CA HIS A 200 -8.06 -3.23 -2.16
C HIS A 200 -8.04 -1.72 -2.43
N LEU A 201 -9.20 -1.04 -2.43
CA LEU A 201 -9.24 0.41 -2.64
C LEU A 201 -8.50 1.18 -1.56
N ARG A 202 -8.50 0.70 -0.31
CA ARG A 202 -7.76 1.32 0.80
C ARG A 202 -6.24 1.10 0.71
N SER A 203 -5.78 0.02 0.09
CA SER A 203 -4.33 -0.24 -0.06
C SER A 203 -3.67 0.56 -1.19
N ILE A 204 -4.46 1.26 -2.01
CA ILE A 204 -3.96 2.05 -3.13
C ILE A 204 -3.31 3.34 -2.64
N GLN A 205 -2.12 3.63 -3.19
CA GLN A 205 -1.46 4.92 -3.05
C GLN A 205 -2.09 5.93 -4.02
N TYR A 206 -2.97 6.79 -3.52
CA TYR A 206 -3.76 7.68 -4.38
C TYR A 206 -2.95 8.82 -5.02
N HIS A 207 -1.73 9.08 -4.57
CA HIS A 207 -0.80 9.94 -5.32
C HIS A 207 -0.28 9.29 -6.60
N ASN A 208 -0.45 7.98 -6.80
CA ASN A 208 -0.24 7.34 -8.11
C ASN A 208 -1.43 7.64 -9.04
N LEU A 209 -1.48 8.87 -9.52
CA LEU A 209 -2.60 9.38 -10.32
C LEU A 209 -2.86 8.60 -11.62
N ALA A 210 -1.85 7.90 -12.15
CA ALA A 210 -2.04 7.03 -13.31
C ALA A 210 -2.89 5.80 -12.96
N LYS A 211 -2.63 5.15 -11.81
CA LYS A 211 -3.47 4.04 -11.31
C LYS A 211 -4.88 4.56 -10.96
N VAL A 212 -4.97 5.70 -10.28
CA VAL A 212 -6.29 6.29 -9.92
C VAL A 212 -7.11 6.66 -11.16
N ASP A 213 -6.51 7.18 -12.23
CA ASP A 213 -7.20 7.46 -13.50
C ASP A 213 -7.78 6.21 -14.16
N VAL A 214 -7.08 5.08 -14.06
CA VAL A 214 -7.57 3.79 -14.55
C VAL A 214 -8.77 3.34 -13.72
N LEU A 215 -8.68 3.41 -12.39
CA LEU A 215 -9.76 2.99 -11.48
C LEU A 215 -11.03 3.84 -11.67
N TYR A 216 -10.90 5.17 -11.70
CA TYR A 216 -12.02 6.07 -11.95
C TYR A 216 -12.68 5.82 -13.31
N ASN A 217 -11.90 5.46 -14.32
CA ASN A 217 -12.47 5.11 -15.61
C ASN A 217 -13.16 3.75 -15.62
N ILE A 218 -12.60 2.75 -14.94
CA ILE A 218 -13.23 1.43 -14.81
C ILE A 218 -14.57 1.59 -14.08
N ALA A 219 -14.54 2.21 -12.91
CA ALA A 219 -15.70 2.35 -12.03
C ALA A 219 -16.72 3.32 -12.61
N LEU A 220 -16.31 4.53 -13.00
CA LEU A 220 -17.19 5.67 -13.27
C LEU A 220 -17.18 6.12 -14.73
N GLY A 221 -16.29 5.59 -15.57
CA GLY A 221 -16.10 6.06 -16.95
C GLY A 221 -15.43 7.43 -17.05
N ILE A 222 -14.78 7.89 -15.98
CA ILE A 222 -14.11 9.19 -15.90
C ILE A 222 -12.60 9.02 -16.02
N ARG A 223 -11.99 9.67 -17.01
CA ARG A 223 -10.52 9.82 -17.10
C ARG A 223 -10.13 11.11 -16.37
N ILE A 224 -9.94 11.04 -15.05
CA ILE A 224 -9.69 12.22 -14.21
C ILE A 224 -8.52 13.04 -14.73
N LEU A 225 -7.43 12.44 -15.22
CA LEU A 225 -6.27 13.18 -15.70
C LEU A 225 -6.63 14.11 -16.87
N ASN A 226 -7.63 13.78 -17.69
CA ASN A 226 -8.09 14.66 -18.77
C ASN A 226 -8.78 15.94 -18.26
N LEU A 227 -9.14 15.98 -16.98
CA LEU A 227 -9.72 17.14 -16.30
C LEU A 227 -8.64 18.06 -15.69
N ALA A 228 -7.39 17.59 -15.59
CA ALA A 228 -6.29 18.42 -15.12
C ALA A 228 -5.89 19.43 -16.19
N GLN A 229 -5.84 20.73 -15.83
CA GLN A 229 -5.39 21.79 -16.74
C GLN A 229 -3.94 21.60 -17.18
N GLU A 230 -3.06 21.20 -16.25
CA GLU A 230 -1.64 20.96 -16.50
C GLU A 230 -1.17 19.66 -15.82
N LYS A 231 -1.29 18.53 -16.53
CA LYS A 231 -0.88 17.21 -16.02
C LYS A 231 0.56 17.19 -15.50
N SER A 232 1.50 17.75 -16.27
CA SER A 232 2.94 17.75 -15.92
C SER A 232 3.21 18.43 -14.58
N THR A 233 2.53 19.55 -14.30
CA THR A 233 2.67 20.30 -13.05
C THR A 233 2.13 19.49 -11.86
N LEU A 234 1.01 18.78 -12.04
CA LEU A 234 0.44 17.91 -11.00
C LEU A 234 1.36 16.71 -10.68
N PHE A 235 1.90 16.04 -11.70
CA PHE A 235 2.87 14.96 -11.49
C PHE A 235 4.16 15.46 -10.82
N LYS A 236 4.63 16.66 -11.19
CA LYS A 236 5.78 17.28 -10.52
C LYS A 236 5.49 17.56 -9.04
N ALA A 237 4.28 18.00 -8.70
CA ALA A 237 3.90 18.22 -7.31
C ALA A 237 3.91 16.92 -6.49
N VAL A 238 3.43 15.80 -7.06
CA VAL A 238 3.51 14.47 -6.42
C VAL A 238 4.97 14.06 -6.14
N ILE A 239 5.88 14.28 -7.10
CA ILE A 239 7.32 13.98 -6.92
C ILE A 239 7.91 14.84 -5.79
N LEU A 240 7.62 16.14 -5.77
CA LEU A 240 8.08 17.03 -4.71
C LEU A 240 7.52 16.64 -3.34
N ARG A 241 6.29 16.12 -3.27
CA ARG A 241 5.71 15.59 -2.03
C ARG A 241 6.47 14.37 -1.52
N HIS A 242 6.93 13.50 -2.43
CA HIS A 242 7.78 12.37 -2.05
C HIS A 242 9.10 12.85 -1.40
N ASP A 243 9.75 13.86 -1.99
CA ASP A 243 10.97 14.45 -1.41
C ASP A 243 10.70 15.16 -0.07
N CYS A 244 9.58 15.85 0.07
CA CYS A 244 9.18 16.44 1.35
C CYS A 244 9.02 15.38 2.46
N VAL A 245 8.31 14.28 2.17
CA VAL A 245 7.93 13.28 3.17
C VAL A 245 9.04 12.28 3.47
N HIS A 246 9.71 11.75 2.44
CA HIS A 246 10.69 10.67 2.59
C HIS A 246 12.13 11.17 2.70
N ARG A 247 12.40 12.42 2.29
CA ARG A 247 13.75 13.01 2.28
C ARG A 247 13.82 14.32 3.04
N ASN A 248 12.79 14.66 3.82
CA ASN A 248 12.73 15.87 4.63
C ASN A 248 13.08 17.16 3.84
N GLY A 249 12.58 17.27 2.62
CA GLY A 249 12.80 18.46 1.77
C GLY A 249 14.15 18.49 1.05
N PHE A 250 14.82 17.36 0.91
CA PHE A 250 16.01 17.20 0.09
C PHE A 250 15.71 16.33 -1.14
N ASP A 251 16.38 16.58 -2.25
CA ASP A 251 16.32 15.69 -3.42
C ASP A 251 17.19 14.43 -3.22
N LYS A 252 17.19 13.54 -4.23
CA LYS A 252 18.00 12.30 -4.23
C LYS A 252 19.52 12.56 -4.19
N ASP A 253 19.94 13.75 -4.56
CA ASP A 253 21.35 14.15 -4.66
C ASP A 253 21.79 14.91 -3.38
N GLY A 254 20.87 15.07 -2.40
CA GLY A 254 21.12 15.72 -1.12
C GLY A 254 21.00 17.25 -1.16
N ASN A 255 20.45 17.83 -2.22
CA ASN A 255 20.25 19.27 -2.31
C ASN A 255 18.96 19.69 -1.62
N GLU A 256 19.02 20.77 -0.85
CA GLU A 256 17.86 21.36 -0.19
C GLU A 256 16.89 21.96 -1.22
N LEU A 257 15.62 21.57 -1.15
CA LEU A 257 14.56 22.10 -1.99
C LEU A 257 14.05 23.42 -1.44
N LYS A 258 14.29 24.52 -2.18
CA LYS A 258 13.84 25.89 -1.83
C LYS A 258 12.69 26.39 -2.70
N VAL A 259 11.99 25.49 -3.39
CA VAL A 259 10.93 25.85 -4.32
C VAL A 259 9.63 26.26 -3.61
N PHE A 260 9.46 25.89 -2.34
CA PHE A 260 8.20 25.98 -1.60
C PHE A 260 7.92 27.40 -1.06
N THR A 261 8.03 28.43 -1.90
CA THR A 261 7.63 29.81 -1.54
C THR A 261 6.14 29.89 -1.26
N LYS A 262 5.65 30.93 -0.56
CA LYS A 262 4.19 31.10 -0.34
C LYS A 262 3.42 31.05 -1.66
N THR A 263 3.90 31.78 -2.67
CA THR A 263 3.30 31.80 -4.00
C THR A 263 3.27 30.41 -4.62
N PHE A 264 4.40 29.68 -4.61
CA PHE A 264 4.45 28.34 -5.20
C PHE A 264 3.49 27.36 -4.52
N VAL A 265 3.42 27.39 -3.19
CA VAL A 265 2.53 26.51 -2.43
C VAL A 265 1.07 26.88 -2.69
N GLN A 266 0.72 28.17 -2.68
CA GLN A 266 -0.64 28.63 -2.99
C GLN A 266 -1.04 28.28 -4.42
N ASP A 267 -0.19 28.55 -5.41
CA ASP A 267 -0.46 28.23 -6.82
C ASP A 267 -0.66 26.71 -7.01
N THR A 268 0.09 25.88 -6.27
CA THR A 268 -0.11 24.42 -6.29
C THR A 268 -1.45 24.05 -5.66
N ALA A 269 -1.81 24.65 -4.53
CA ALA A 269 -3.09 24.46 -3.86
C ALA A 269 -4.27 24.76 -4.80
N ASP A 270 -4.22 25.89 -5.48
CA ASP A 270 -5.25 26.36 -6.39
C ASP A 270 -5.44 25.40 -7.57
N ARG A 271 -4.33 24.84 -8.07
CA ARG A 271 -4.35 23.84 -9.16
C ARG A 271 -4.94 22.52 -8.69
N ILE A 272 -4.58 22.05 -7.50
CA ILE A 272 -5.17 20.83 -6.90
C ILE A 272 -6.66 21.05 -6.66
N LYS A 273 -7.04 22.21 -6.13
CA LYS A 273 -8.45 22.59 -5.94
C LYS A 273 -9.22 22.56 -7.25
N ALA A 274 -8.72 23.22 -8.30
CA ALA A 274 -9.38 23.23 -9.60
C ALA A 274 -9.52 21.82 -10.22
N PHE A 275 -8.53 20.95 -9.97
CA PHE A 275 -8.59 19.55 -10.37
C PHE A 275 -9.68 18.77 -9.63
N VAL A 276 -9.72 18.88 -8.30
CA VAL A 276 -10.76 18.26 -7.45
C VAL A 276 -12.16 18.76 -7.81
N GLU A 277 -12.35 20.08 -7.98
CA GLU A 277 -13.63 20.66 -8.42
C GLU A 277 -14.08 20.12 -9.79
N SER A 278 -13.15 19.89 -10.70
CA SER A 278 -13.46 19.35 -12.03
C SER A 278 -13.89 17.87 -11.95
N ILE A 279 -13.24 17.08 -11.09
CA ILE A 279 -13.63 15.69 -10.82
C ILE A 279 -15.01 15.67 -10.16
N GLU A 280 -15.21 16.47 -9.11
CA GLU A 280 -16.48 16.54 -8.38
C GLU A 280 -17.64 16.85 -9.31
N LYS A 281 -17.46 17.83 -10.20
CA LYS A 281 -18.46 18.18 -11.22
C LYS A 281 -18.75 17.01 -12.15
N ALA A 282 -17.73 16.28 -12.59
CA ALA A 282 -17.90 15.12 -13.47
C ALA A 282 -18.63 13.96 -12.77
N VAL A 283 -18.31 13.71 -11.50
CA VAL A 283 -18.95 12.70 -10.65
C VAL A 283 -20.43 13.05 -10.44
N ARG A 284 -20.75 14.26 -10.00
CA ARG A 284 -22.15 14.71 -9.79
C ARG A 284 -22.99 14.68 -11.08
N ALA A 285 -22.37 14.99 -12.22
CA ALA A 285 -23.05 14.93 -13.52
C ALA A 285 -23.42 13.49 -13.91
N ARG A 286 -22.65 12.48 -13.46
CA ARG A 286 -22.99 11.06 -13.64
C ARG A 286 -24.15 10.65 -12.75
N SER A 287 -24.17 11.11 -11.50
CA SER A 287 -25.16 10.70 -10.49
C SER A 287 -26.53 11.37 -10.65
N SER A 288 -26.64 12.37 -11.53
CA SER A 288 -27.92 12.99 -11.89
C SER A 288 -28.72 12.06 -12.82
N PRO A 289 -29.99 11.71 -12.53
CA PRO A 289 -30.77 10.86 -13.41
C PRO A 289 -30.88 11.51 -14.79
N ARG A 290 -30.53 10.76 -15.85
CA ARG A 290 -30.79 11.19 -17.23
C ARG A 290 -32.30 11.36 -17.37
N SER A 291 -32.75 12.61 -17.41
CA SER A 291 -34.13 13.03 -17.71
C SER A 291 -34.60 12.48 -19.05
#